data_AF-A0A971FYT2-F1
#
_entry.id   AF-A0A971FYT2-F1
#
_cell.length_a   1.000
_cell.length_b   1.000
_cell.length_c   1.000
_cell.angle_alpha   90.00
_cell.angle_beta   90.00
_cell.angle_gamma   90.00
#
_symmetry.space_group_name_H-M   'P 1'
#
loop_
_entity.id
_entity.type
_entity.pdbx_description
1 polymer ?
#
loop_
_entity_poly.entity_id
_entity_poly.type
_entity_poly.pdbx_seq_one_letter_code
_entity_poly.pdbx_strand_id
1 'polypeptide(L)'
;MGFRRKTVAVAAAWLTILGLSACDPPPRAQITVDSTAVGADGNPGDGVCSAPTADGGCTLQAAVEEAAALGPADIHVPAGAYDGQGTTLTVAGSVAISGDGVQATRLEDFRFVVAVTGSLRLIDVSDTLADAVAVAFAVEGRLVLSRTSVTGAVEAISVAEGGSVGLWSSVVTSFMPLVNEGEAVAYGSTMRLIHGRWGAVFGAGDAEWAATATLAWAASPGFGVSCDPTGLTSHGYNRSSWNCGLTAVGDSDGLVESEFQGPDGTYPVPVATSPLVDAIPVGQAGCALDTLDLLGNPRGVDGNGDGIPGCDIGAVELQP
;
A
#
# COMPACT_ATOMS: atom_id res chain seq x y z
N MET A 1 42.44 -54.61 -47.54
CA MET A 1 41.94 -53.32 -47.01
C MET A 1 40.42 -53.37 -46.98
N GLY A 2 39.84 -53.48 -45.79
CA GLY A 2 38.39 -53.45 -45.60
C GLY A 2 37.88 -52.03 -45.37
N PHE A 3 36.58 -51.85 -45.53
CA PHE A 3 35.79 -50.96 -44.66
C PHE A 3 34.29 -51.29 -44.84
N ARG A 4 33.68 -51.81 -43.77
CA ARG A 4 32.23 -52.02 -43.65
C ARG A 4 31.53 -50.66 -43.59
N ARG A 5 30.57 -50.38 -44.48
CA ARG A 5 29.64 -49.25 -44.34
C ARG A 5 28.45 -49.69 -43.50
N LYS A 6 28.34 -49.15 -42.29
CA LYS A 6 27.14 -49.19 -41.44
C LYS A 6 26.22 -48.07 -41.91
N THR A 7 25.01 -48.38 -42.36
CA THR A 7 23.95 -47.39 -42.56
C THR A 7 23.02 -47.36 -41.34
N VAL A 8 22.76 -46.13 -40.91
CA VAL A 8 22.16 -45.68 -39.66
C VAL A 8 20.64 -45.93 -39.68
N ALA A 9 20.10 -46.47 -38.59
CA ALA A 9 18.67 -46.53 -38.34
C ALA A 9 18.17 -45.14 -37.93
N VAL A 10 17.19 -44.61 -38.66
CA VAL A 10 16.47 -43.38 -38.32
C VAL A 10 15.47 -43.70 -37.22
N ALA A 11 15.70 -43.20 -36.01
CA ALA A 11 14.72 -43.24 -34.93
C ALA A 11 13.81 -42.01 -35.04
N ALA A 12 12.54 -42.24 -35.37
CA ALA A 12 11.49 -41.22 -35.31
C ALA A 12 11.16 -40.95 -33.83
N ALA A 13 11.61 -39.80 -33.32
CA ALA A 13 11.24 -39.32 -31.99
C ALA A 13 9.84 -38.70 -32.08
N TRP A 14 8.87 -39.38 -31.45
CA TRP A 14 7.53 -38.85 -31.23
C TRP A 14 7.62 -37.71 -30.22
N LEU A 15 7.31 -36.49 -30.66
CA LEU A 15 7.22 -35.30 -29.83
C LEU A 15 5.90 -35.38 -29.05
N THR A 16 5.93 -35.91 -27.82
CA THR A 16 4.81 -35.80 -26.89
C THR A 16 4.67 -34.33 -26.46
N ILE A 17 3.65 -33.67 -26.97
CA ILE A 17 3.17 -32.38 -26.48
C ILE A 17 2.61 -32.63 -25.08
N LEU A 18 3.44 -32.42 -24.05
CA LEU A 18 2.97 -32.30 -22.68
C LEU A 18 2.09 -31.05 -22.65
N GLY A 19 0.79 -31.25 -22.47
CA GLY A 19 -0.17 -30.17 -22.28
C GLY A 19 0.27 -29.33 -21.09
N LEU A 20 0.70 -28.10 -21.37
CA LEU A 20 0.72 -27.03 -20.37
C LEU A 20 -0.73 -26.87 -19.92
N SER A 21 -1.07 -27.47 -18.78
CA SER A 21 -2.23 -27.03 -18.02
C SER A 21 -1.97 -25.58 -17.69
N ALA A 22 -2.57 -24.66 -18.46
CA ALA A 22 -2.66 -23.27 -18.07
C ALA A 22 -3.23 -23.26 -16.65
N CYS A 23 -2.40 -22.81 -15.70
CA CYS A 23 -2.83 -22.59 -14.34
C CYS A 23 -3.76 -21.36 -14.41
N ASP A 24 -5.03 -21.58 -14.72
CA ASP A 24 -6.03 -20.51 -14.62
C ASP A 24 -6.13 -20.18 -13.14
N PRO A 25 -5.85 -18.93 -12.72
CA PRO A 25 -5.94 -18.57 -11.33
C PRO A 25 -7.33 -18.93 -10.79
N PRO A 26 -7.42 -19.43 -9.55
CA PRO A 26 -8.71 -19.78 -8.97
C PRO A 26 -9.65 -18.57 -9.03
N PRO A 27 -10.93 -18.76 -9.38
CA PRO A 27 -11.89 -17.67 -9.44
C PRO A 27 -11.98 -16.99 -8.06
N ARG A 28 -12.05 -15.66 -8.07
CA ARG A 28 -12.18 -14.87 -6.84
C ARG A 28 -13.65 -14.58 -6.55
N ALA A 29 -14.10 -14.84 -5.33
CA ALA A 29 -15.43 -14.43 -4.88
C ALA A 29 -15.58 -12.91 -5.00
N GLN A 30 -16.75 -12.44 -5.42
CA GLN A 30 -17.05 -11.01 -5.54
C GLN A 30 -18.06 -10.65 -4.46
N ILE A 31 -17.68 -9.79 -3.53
CA ILE A 31 -18.50 -9.38 -2.39
C ILE A 31 -18.64 -7.86 -2.43
N THR A 32 -19.83 -7.33 -2.20
CA THR A 32 -20.05 -5.88 -2.09
C THR A 32 -20.65 -5.60 -0.73
N VAL A 33 -19.97 -4.74 0.04
CA VAL A 33 -20.47 -4.25 1.32
C VAL A 33 -21.63 -3.31 1.04
N ASP A 34 -22.77 -3.52 1.69
CA ASP A 34 -23.97 -2.70 1.55
C ASP A 34 -24.46 -2.09 2.87
N SER A 35 -23.74 -2.37 3.97
CA SER A 35 -24.04 -1.85 5.29
C SER A 35 -22.79 -1.24 5.94
N THR A 36 -22.96 -0.05 6.51
CA THR A 36 -21.94 0.62 7.33
C THR A 36 -21.97 0.15 8.80
N ALA A 37 -22.88 -0.76 9.16
CA ALA A 37 -22.92 -1.34 10.49
C ALA A 37 -21.72 -2.28 10.72
N VAL A 38 -21.52 -2.65 11.98
CA VAL A 38 -20.55 -3.68 12.39
C VAL A 38 -21.29 -4.99 12.67
N GLY A 39 -20.66 -6.10 12.29
CA GLY A 39 -21.25 -7.41 12.51
C GLY A 39 -20.48 -8.53 11.82
N ALA A 40 -20.31 -9.63 12.53
CA ALA A 40 -19.83 -10.88 11.94
C ALA A 40 -20.84 -11.44 10.93
N ASP A 41 -20.35 -12.23 9.99
CA ASP A 41 -21.21 -13.01 9.11
C ASP A 41 -21.99 -14.05 9.94
N GLY A 42 -23.26 -14.25 9.60
CA GLY A 42 -24.11 -15.23 10.28
C GLY A 42 -23.69 -16.68 10.03
N ASN A 43 -23.16 -16.99 8.84
CA ASN A 43 -22.74 -18.32 8.41
C ASN A 43 -21.54 -18.25 7.43
N PRO A 44 -20.31 -17.94 7.90
CA PRO A 44 -19.14 -17.86 7.03
C PRO A 44 -18.95 -19.10 6.13
N GLY A 45 -18.79 -18.87 4.83
CA GLY A 45 -18.52 -19.85 3.78
C GLY A 45 -19.76 -20.39 3.07
N ASP A 46 -20.94 -19.82 3.31
CA ASP A 46 -22.19 -20.23 2.65
C ASP A 46 -22.43 -19.54 1.29
N GLY A 47 -21.54 -18.62 0.91
CA GLY A 47 -21.60 -17.84 -0.32
C GLY A 47 -22.38 -16.53 -0.19
N VAL A 48 -22.87 -16.17 1.00
CA VAL A 48 -23.71 -15.01 1.24
C VAL A 48 -23.13 -14.17 2.38
N CYS A 49 -22.62 -12.98 2.03
CA CYS A 49 -22.26 -11.99 3.04
C CYS A 49 -23.52 -11.43 3.72
N SER A 50 -23.76 -11.77 4.98
CA SER A 50 -24.95 -11.36 5.73
C SER A 50 -24.69 -11.32 7.24
N ALA A 51 -24.65 -10.12 7.82
CA ALA A 51 -24.53 -9.93 9.25
C ALA A 51 -25.90 -9.84 9.94
N PRO A 52 -26.21 -10.72 10.92
CA PRO A 52 -27.45 -10.65 11.69
C PRO A 52 -27.62 -9.34 12.47
N THR A 53 -26.53 -8.70 12.87
CA THR A 53 -26.54 -7.40 13.58
C THR A 53 -26.82 -6.21 12.67
N ALA A 54 -26.80 -6.41 11.36
CA ALA A 54 -27.07 -5.40 10.33
C ALA A 54 -28.37 -5.71 9.56
N ASP A 55 -29.33 -6.38 10.21
CA ASP A 55 -30.59 -6.83 9.60
C ASP A 55 -30.39 -7.67 8.31
N GLY A 56 -29.28 -8.43 8.25
CA GLY A 56 -28.89 -9.24 7.10
C GLY A 56 -28.06 -8.52 6.04
N GLY A 57 -27.69 -7.25 6.26
CA GLY A 57 -26.78 -6.52 5.40
C GLY A 57 -25.35 -7.08 5.44
N CYS A 58 -24.62 -6.90 4.35
CA CYS A 58 -23.21 -7.22 4.23
C CYS A 58 -22.37 -6.09 4.83
N THR A 59 -21.80 -6.33 6.02
CA THR A 59 -20.83 -5.44 6.67
C THR A 59 -19.41 -5.75 6.17
N LEU A 60 -18.44 -4.85 6.42
CA LEU A 60 -17.04 -5.13 6.08
C LEU A 60 -16.50 -6.35 6.84
N GLN A 61 -16.87 -6.50 8.12
CA GLN A 61 -16.47 -7.66 8.91
C GLN A 61 -17.02 -8.97 8.31
N ALA A 62 -18.32 -9.01 8.01
CA ALA A 62 -18.94 -10.18 7.38
C ALA A 62 -18.29 -10.50 6.02
N ALA A 63 -18.01 -9.49 5.21
CA ALA A 63 -17.35 -9.67 3.90
C ALA A 63 -15.95 -10.29 4.04
N VAL A 64 -15.15 -9.87 5.03
CA VAL A 64 -13.82 -10.44 5.27
C VAL A 64 -13.91 -11.86 5.84
N GLU A 65 -14.86 -12.14 6.72
CA GLU A 65 -15.09 -13.49 7.26
C GLU A 65 -15.55 -14.46 6.16
N GLU A 66 -16.44 -14.01 5.28
CA GLU A 66 -16.90 -14.78 4.13
C GLU A 66 -15.76 -15.05 3.14
N ALA A 67 -14.95 -14.03 2.84
CA ALA A 67 -13.75 -14.19 2.02
C ALA A 67 -12.78 -15.21 2.64
N ALA A 68 -12.52 -15.13 3.94
CA ALA A 68 -11.63 -16.06 4.64
C ALA A 68 -12.11 -17.53 4.56
N ALA A 69 -13.43 -17.75 4.48
CA ALA A 69 -14.03 -19.08 4.38
C ALA A 69 -14.10 -19.62 2.93
N LEU A 70 -14.35 -18.74 1.94
CA LEU A 70 -14.48 -19.13 0.53
C LEU A 70 -13.15 -19.29 -0.21
N GLY A 71 -12.10 -18.56 0.21
CA GLY A 71 -10.81 -18.48 -0.48
C GLY A 71 -10.56 -17.10 -1.10
N PRO A 72 -9.85 -16.99 -2.24
CA PRO A 72 -9.56 -15.68 -2.81
C PRO A 72 -10.82 -14.85 -3.08
N ALA A 73 -10.82 -13.58 -2.65
CA ALA A 73 -11.98 -12.71 -2.82
C ALA A 73 -11.60 -11.25 -3.17
N ASP A 74 -12.47 -10.60 -3.93
CA ASP A 74 -12.51 -9.16 -4.16
C ASP A 74 -13.73 -8.59 -3.44
N ILE A 75 -13.49 -7.68 -2.52
CA ILE A 75 -14.49 -6.98 -1.71
C ILE A 75 -14.54 -5.53 -2.19
N HIS A 76 -15.69 -5.12 -2.73
CA HIS A 76 -15.94 -3.72 -3.02
C HIS A 76 -16.63 -3.06 -1.82
N VAL A 77 -16.08 -1.93 -1.37
CA VAL A 77 -16.63 -1.09 -0.31
C VAL A 77 -17.07 0.22 -0.95
N PRO A 78 -18.37 0.45 -1.17
CA PRO A 78 -18.85 1.69 -1.77
C PRO A 78 -18.53 2.93 -0.93
N ALA A 79 -18.77 4.10 -1.50
CA ALA A 79 -18.67 5.38 -0.79
C ALA A 79 -19.48 5.36 0.52
N GLY A 80 -18.84 5.74 1.62
CA GLY A 80 -19.41 5.66 2.96
C GLY A 80 -18.35 5.79 4.05
N ALA A 81 -18.84 5.86 5.29
CA ALA A 81 -18.02 5.81 6.49
C ALA A 81 -18.32 4.52 7.25
N TYR A 82 -17.31 3.68 7.42
CA TYR A 82 -17.41 2.37 8.03
C TYR A 82 -16.61 2.40 9.33
N ASP A 83 -17.30 2.52 10.44
CA ASP A 83 -16.72 2.46 11.78
C ASP A 83 -16.67 1.01 12.24
N GLY A 84 -15.48 0.50 12.52
CA GLY A 84 -15.22 -0.86 12.98
C GLY A 84 -15.43 -1.07 14.47
N GLN A 85 -15.60 -0.03 15.29
CA GLN A 85 -15.80 -0.11 16.74
C GLN A 85 -14.75 -1.01 17.45
N GLY A 86 -13.49 -0.92 17.01
CA GLY A 86 -12.36 -1.68 17.53
C GLY A 86 -12.27 -3.11 17.00
N THR A 87 -13.02 -3.44 15.94
CA THR A 87 -13.06 -4.78 15.35
C THR A 87 -11.70 -5.15 14.79
N THR A 88 -11.25 -6.36 15.14
CA THR A 88 -10.07 -6.98 14.53
C THR A 88 -10.49 -7.90 13.39
N LEU A 89 -9.99 -7.62 12.18
CA LEU A 89 -10.22 -8.38 10.98
C LEU A 89 -9.00 -9.25 10.66
N THR A 90 -9.15 -10.56 10.79
CA THR A 90 -8.08 -11.50 10.42
C THR A 90 -8.19 -11.87 8.95
N VAL A 91 -7.18 -11.50 8.16
CA VAL A 91 -7.07 -11.86 6.74
C VAL A 91 -6.26 -13.15 6.62
N ALA A 92 -6.96 -14.26 6.41
CA ALA A 92 -6.39 -15.53 5.99
C ALA A 92 -6.66 -15.71 4.48
N GLY A 93 -5.63 -16.07 3.70
CA GLY A 93 -5.75 -16.18 2.24
C GLY A 93 -5.71 -14.83 1.51
N SER A 94 -6.18 -14.80 0.25
CA SER A 94 -5.97 -13.66 -0.66
C SER A 94 -7.20 -12.76 -0.78
N VAL A 95 -7.19 -11.63 -0.10
CA VAL A 95 -8.30 -10.65 -0.08
C VAL A 95 -7.84 -9.36 -0.74
N ALA A 96 -8.64 -8.85 -1.69
CA ALA A 96 -8.50 -7.48 -2.18
C ALA A 96 -9.73 -6.67 -1.77
N ILE A 97 -9.51 -5.51 -1.16
CA ILE A 97 -10.56 -4.58 -0.74
C ILE A 97 -10.38 -3.30 -1.53
N SER A 98 -11.42 -2.85 -2.25
CA SER A 98 -11.39 -1.64 -3.07
C SER A 98 -12.52 -0.67 -2.71
N GLY A 99 -12.15 0.56 -2.40
CA GLY A 99 -13.07 1.68 -2.23
C GLY A 99 -13.39 2.42 -3.54
N ASP A 100 -14.31 3.39 -3.45
CA ASP A 100 -14.64 4.34 -4.51
C ASP A 100 -13.68 5.56 -4.58
N GLY A 101 -12.60 5.55 -3.80
CA GLY A 101 -11.63 6.64 -3.73
C GLY A 101 -11.38 7.09 -2.30
N VAL A 102 -10.17 7.60 -2.04
CA VAL A 102 -9.74 8.10 -0.71
C VAL A 102 -10.54 9.30 -0.20
N GLN A 103 -11.41 9.89 -1.02
CA GLN A 103 -12.32 10.97 -0.62
C GLN A 103 -13.77 10.50 -0.43
N ALA A 104 -14.05 9.23 -0.73
CA ALA A 104 -15.39 8.67 -0.80
C ALA A 104 -15.58 7.49 0.15
N THR A 105 -14.57 6.63 0.31
CA THR A 105 -14.64 5.42 1.13
C THR A 105 -13.71 5.52 2.32
N ARG A 106 -14.30 5.59 3.51
CA ARG A 106 -13.58 5.79 4.76
C ARG A 106 -13.77 4.63 5.73
N LEU A 107 -12.66 4.12 6.25
CA LEU A 107 -12.61 3.09 7.27
C LEU A 107 -12.15 3.73 8.60
N GLU A 108 -12.81 3.40 9.70
CA GLU A 108 -12.49 3.92 11.04
C GLU A 108 -12.41 2.74 12.02
N ASP A 109 -11.53 2.81 13.03
CA ASP A 109 -11.43 1.85 14.14
C ASP A 109 -11.24 0.35 13.78
N PHE A 110 -10.63 0.05 12.63
CA PHE A 110 -10.33 -1.32 12.25
C PHE A 110 -8.88 -1.70 12.57
N ARG A 111 -8.69 -2.91 13.10
CA ARG A 111 -7.37 -3.55 13.15
C ARG A 111 -7.31 -4.72 12.18
N PHE A 112 -6.50 -4.62 11.15
CA PHE A 112 -6.23 -5.72 10.23
C PHE A 112 -5.07 -6.57 10.75
N VAL A 113 -5.27 -7.88 10.81
CA VAL A 113 -4.21 -8.87 11.05
C VAL A 113 -4.05 -9.69 9.78
N VAL A 114 -2.97 -9.46 9.04
CA VAL A 114 -2.64 -10.24 7.85
C VAL A 114 -1.78 -11.43 8.30
N ALA A 115 -2.41 -12.60 8.45
CA ALA A 115 -1.74 -13.81 8.91
C ALA A 115 -0.62 -14.24 7.96
N VAL A 116 0.29 -15.13 8.38
CA VAL A 116 1.43 -15.64 7.57
C VAL A 116 1.02 -16.11 6.17
N THR A 117 -0.14 -16.75 6.02
CA THR A 117 -0.66 -17.23 4.72
C THR A 117 -1.59 -16.22 4.02
N GLY A 118 -1.81 -15.08 4.66
CA GLY A 118 -2.67 -14.00 4.21
C GLY A 118 -1.98 -13.06 3.24
N SER A 119 -2.74 -12.58 2.26
CA SER A 119 -2.37 -11.43 1.45
C SER A 119 -3.56 -10.49 1.37
N LEU A 120 -3.38 -9.27 1.90
CA LEU A 120 -4.33 -8.18 1.80
C LEU A 120 -3.84 -7.15 0.78
N ARG A 121 -4.70 -6.83 -0.21
CA ARG A 121 -4.55 -5.61 -1.01
C ARG A 121 -5.66 -4.65 -0.64
N LEU A 122 -5.32 -3.41 -0.31
CA LEU A 122 -6.26 -2.36 0.00
C LEU A 122 -6.03 -1.19 -0.96
N ILE A 123 -7.09 -0.74 -1.64
CA ILE A 123 -7.00 0.28 -2.69
C ILE A 123 -8.12 1.30 -2.57
N ASP A 124 -7.78 2.57 -2.80
CA ASP A 124 -8.76 3.67 -2.91
C ASP A 124 -9.63 3.87 -1.65
N VAL A 125 -9.00 3.78 -0.46
CA VAL A 125 -9.67 4.02 0.84
C VAL A 125 -8.85 4.98 1.71
N SER A 126 -9.53 5.66 2.61
CA SER A 126 -8.93 6.50 3.66
C SER A 126 -9.34 6.03 5.05
N ASP A 127 -8.65 6.53 6.06
CA ASP A 127 -9.17 6.69 7.42
C ASP A 127 -9.20 8.17 7.82
N THR A 128 -9.69 8.47 9.02
CA THR A 128 -9.78 9.84 9.56
C THR A 128 -8.73 10.11 10.63
N LEU A 129 -8.24 11.36 10.68
CA LEU A 129 -7.43 11.89 11.78
C LEU A 129 -8.24 12.24 13.04
N ALA A 130 -9.57 12.05 13.04
CA ALA A 130 -10.42 12.39 14.18
C ALA A 130 -10.32 11.35 15.30
N ASP A 131 -9.83 11.77 16.47
CA ASP A 131 -10.07 11.16 17.79
C ASP A 131 -9.49 9.76 18.09
N ALA A 132 -8.29 9.42 17.61
CA ALA A 132 -7.57 8.18 17.99
C ALA A 132 -8.27 6.86 17.59
N VAL A 133 -9.23 6.96 16.66
CA VAL A 133 -9.99 5.88 16.06
C VAL A 133 -9.36 5.55 14.70
N ALA A 134 -8.23 4.86 14.73
CA ALA A 134 -7.37 4.70 13.55
C ALA A 134 -7.42 3.31 12.95
N VAL A 135 -7.14 3.21 11.64
CA VAL A 135 -6.89 1.93 11.01
C VAL A 135 -5.45 1.50 11.27
N ALA A 136 -5.25 0.26 11.70
CA ALA A 136 -3.92 -0.28 11.98
C ALA A 136 -3.73 -1.68 11.39
N PHE A 137 -2.49 -2.02 11.04
CA PHE A 137 -2.12 -3.27 10.39
C PHE A 137 -1.03 -4.00 11.18
N ALA A 138 -1.28 -5.27 11.50
CA ALA A 138 -0.26 -6.22 11.91
C ALA A 138 -0.04 -7.24 10.77
N VAL A 139 1.19 -7.34 10.27
CA VAL A 139 1.49 -8.02 9.01
C VAL A 139 2.50 -9.14 9.24
N GLU A 140 2.00 -10.37 9.27
CA GLU A 140 2.81 -11.59 9.24
C GLU A 140 2.90 -12.18 7.83
N GLY A 141 1.91 -11.88 6.97
CA GLY A 141 1.87 -12.26 5.56
C GLY A 141 2.24 -11.09 4.64
N ARG A 142 1.36 -10.74 3.69
CA ARG A 142 1.62 -9.69 2.70
C ARG A 142 0.54 -8.61 2.68
N LEU A 143 0.94 -7.36 2.90
CA LEU A 143 0.09 -6.17 2.76
C LEU A 143 0.48 -5.35 1.53
N VAL A 144 -0.51 -4.91 0.75
CA VAL A 144 -0.32 -3.94 -0.33
C VAL A 144 -1.32 -2.80 -0.16
N LEU A 145 -0.82 -1.58 -0.03
CA LEU A 145 -1.62 -0.36 -0.02
C LEU A 145 -1.41 0.38 -1.35
N SER A 146 -2.48 0.72 -2.04
CA SER A 146 -2.43 1.44 -3.33
C SER A 146 -3.40 2.60 -3.31
N ARG A 147 -2.94 3.85 -3.42
CA ARG A 147 -3.80 5.03 -3.27
C ARG A 147 -4.66 4.91 -2.01
N THR A 148 -3.98 4.67 -0.90
CA THR A 148 -4.61 4.50 0.40
C THR A 148 -4.04 5.52 1.36
N SER A 149 -4.91 6.10 2.18
CA SER A 149 -4.51 6.96 3.30
C SER A 149 -4.74 6.24 4.62
N VAL A 150 -3.70 6.13 5.44
CA VAL A 150 -3.76 5.61 6.82
C VAL A 150 -3.21 6.66 7.75
N THR A 151 -3.94 7.01 8.79
CA THR A 151 -3.71 8.18 9.63
C THR A 151 -4.11 7.93 11.08
N GLY A 152 -3.52 8.69 12.01
CA GLY A 152 -4.00 8.75 13.40
C GLY A 152 -3.61 7.59 14.31
N ALA A 153 -3.13 6.45 13.79
CA ALA A 153 -2.66 5.34 14.61
C ALA A 153 -1.39 5.69 15.40
N VAL A 154 -1.21 5.10 16.59
CA VAL A 154 0.09 5.13 17.26
C VAL A 154 1.10 4.32 16.46
N GLU A 155 0.75 3.08 16.10
CA GLU A 155 1.50 2.22 15.19
C GLU A 155 0.57 1.89 14.02
N ALA A 156 0.86 2.44 12.85
CA ALA A 156 -0.03 2.27 11.69
C ALA A 156 0.20 0.92 11.02
N ILE A 157 1.46 0.57 10.78
CA ILE A 157 1.85 -0.68 10.13
C ILE A 157 2.97 -1.32 10.92
N SER A 158 2.75 -2.56 11.36
CA SER A 158 3.75 -3.42 12.00
C SER A 158 4.00 -4.63 11.11
N VAL A 159 5.22 -4.81 10.64
CA VAL A 159 5.62 -5.95 9.78
C VAL A 159 6.51 -6.87 10.59
N ALA A 160 6.07 -8.11 10.76
CA ALA A 160 6.82 -9.15 11.45
C ALA A 160 7.89 -9.77 10.55
N GLU A 161 8.82 -10.51 11.15
CA GLU A 161 9.79 -11.33 10.41
C GLU A 161 9.07 -12.29 9.44
N GLY A 162 9.49 -12.29 8.17
CA GLY A 162 8.86 -13.06 7.08
C GLY A 162 7.61 -12.41 6.47
N GLY A 163 7.11 -11.33 7.07
CA GLY A 163 6.04 -10.50 6.51
C GLY A 163 6.57 -9.47 5.50
N SER A 164 5.67 -8.96 4.67
CA SER A 164 6.00 -7.91 3.69
C SER A 164 4.90 -6.85 3.56
N VAL A 165 5.31 -5.61 3.37
CA VAL A 165 4.42 -4.49 3.00
C VAL A 165 4.89 -3.79 1.74
N GLY A 166 3.95 -3.41 0.88
CA GLY A 166 4.21 -2.53 -0.24
C GLY A 166 3.26 -1.33 -0.24
N LEU A 167 3.80 -0.15 -0.51
CA LEU A 167 3.09 1.12 -0.57
C LEU A 167 3.23 1.73 -1.99
N TRP A 168 2.11 2.03 -2.64
CA TRP A 168 2.06 2.68 -3.95
C TRP A 168 1.13 3.88 -3.90
N SER A 169 1.62 5.08 -4.23
CA SER A 169 0.82 6.32 -4.15
C SER A 169 0.03 6.46 -2.84
N SER A 170 0.58 5.98 -1.73
CA SER A 170 -0.13 5.89 -0.45
C SER A 170 0.44 6.85 0.58
N VAL A 171 -0.40 7.29 1.50
CA VAL A 171 0.00 8.12 2.64
C VAL A 171 -0.16 7.33 3.93
N VAL A 172 0.88 7.33 4.76
CA VAL A 172 0.82 6.80 6.12
C VAL A 172 1.27 7.88 7.10
N THR A 173 0.36 8.38 7.92
CA THR A 173 0.60 9.51 8.83
C THR A 173 0.30 9.12 10.27
N SER A 174 1.33 8.87 11.08
CA SER A 174 1.13 8.29 12.41
C SER A 174 2.29 8.62 13.35
N PHE A 175 2.23 8.21 14.63
CA PHE A 175 3.40 8.32 15.52
C PHE A 175 4.54 7.38 15.09
N MET A 176 4.18 6.15 14.70
CA MET A 176 5.03 5.13 14.10
C MET A 176 4.38 4.65 12.80
N PRO A 177 4.65 5.31 11.65
CA PRO A 177 3.97 4.98 10.41
C PRO A 177 4.29 3.56 9.94
N LEU A 178 5.51 3.08 10.20
CA LEU A 178 5.95 1.76 9.79
C LEU A 178 7.02 1.19 10.73
N VAL A 179 6.71 0.09 11.43
CA VAL A 179 7.68 -0.73 12.16
C VAL A 179 7.97 -1.97 11.31
N ASN A 180 9.21 -2.21 10.90
CA ASN A 180 9.54 -3.23 9.88
C ASN A 180 10.62 -4.23 10.31
N GLU A 181 10.23 -5.41 10.78
CA GLU A 181 11.13 -6.56 11.00
C GLU A 181 11.17 -7.53 9.80
N GLY A 182 10.46 -7.21 8.71
CA GLY A 182 10.34 -8.03 7.49
C GLY A 182 10.83 -7.27 6.25
N GLU A 183 10.01 -7.25 5.20
CA GLU A 183 10.29 -6.50 3.96
C GLU A 183 9.33 -5.33 3.78
N ALA A 184 9.87 -4.16 3.44
CA ALA A 184 9.07 -2.97 3.14
C ALA A 184 9.45 -2.34 1.80
N VAL A 185 8.46 -2.06 0.96
CA VAL A 185 8.66 -1.40 -0.34
C VAL A 185 7.77 -0.17 -0.43
N ALA A 186 8.32 0.97 -0.85
CA ALA A 186 7.55 2.19 -1.06
C ALA A 186 7.90 2.85 -2.40
N TYR A 187 6.88 3.08 -3.22
CA TYR A 187 6.97 3.76 -4.50
C TYR A 187 6.00 4.93 -4.54
N GLY A 188 6.53 6.12 -4.85
CA GLY A 188 5.71 7.33 -4.99
C GLY A 188 4.80 7.52 -3.78
N SER A 189 5.25 7.24 -2.57
CA SER A 189 4.42 7.22 -1.36
C SER A 189 4.93 8.23 -0.34
N THR A 190 4.11 8.56 0.66
CA THR A 190 4.51 9.49 1.72
C THR A 190 4.28 8.88 3.10
N MET A 191 5.31 8.86 3.92
CA MET A 191 5.24 8.53 5.34
C MET A 191 5.46 9.81 6.15
N ARG A 192 4.54 10.18 7.04
CA ARG A 192 4.62 11.39 7.86
C ARG A 192 4.51 11.05 9.34
N LEU A 193 5.48 11.51 10.14
CA LEU A 193 5.47 11.33 11.58
C LEU A 193 4.73 12.49 12.26
N ILE A 194 3.69 12.18 13.05
CA ILE A 194 2.94 13.15 13.84
C ILE A 194 3.46 13.10 15.29
N HIS A 195 4.14 14.17 15.71
CA HIS A 195 4.82 14.31 17.01
C HIS A 195 6.05 13.41 17.18
N GLY A 196 7.21 14.04 17.36
CA GLY A 196 8.52 13.38 17.38
C GLY A 196 8.79 12.48 18.58
N ARG A 197 7.96 11.47 18.84
CA ARG A 197 8.18 10.44 19.85
C ARG A 197 8.30 9.09 19.14
N TRP A 198 9.51 8.51 19.19
CA TRP A 198 9.83 7.13 18.77
C TRP A 198 9.04 6.67 17.54
N GLY A 199 9.45 7.11 16.34
CA GLY A 199 8.86 6.72 15.07
C GLY A 199 9.94 6.16 14.17
N ALA A 200 10.26 4.89 14.36
CA ALA A 200 11.18 4.18 13.49
C ALA A 200 10.50 3.94 12.14
N VAL A 201 11.26 3.99 11.04
CA VAL A 201 11.06 3.13 9.86
C VAL A 201 11.71 1.75 10.12
N PHE A 202 12.28 1.55 11.32
CA PHE A 202 13.26 0.51 11.65
C PHE A 202 12.64 -0.61 12.46
N GLY A 203 12.58 -1.79 11.84
CA GLY A 203 13.04 -2.99 12.52
C GLY A 203 14.32 -3.48 11.81
N ALA A 204 14.78 -4.68 12.12
CA ALA A 204 15.95 -5.30 11.48
C ALA A 204 15.73 -5.73 10.02
N GLY A 205 14.56 -5.40 9.44
CA GLY A 205 14.13 -5.82 8.12
C GLY A 205 14.71 -4.99 6.96
N ASP A 206 14.56 -5.52 5.74
CA ASP A 206 14.98 -4.86 4.51
C ASP A 206 13.92 -3.88 4.00
N ALA A 207 14.36 -2.75 3.45
CA ALA A 207 13.49 -1.73 2.89
C ALA A 207 13.98 -1.21 1.53
N GLU A 208 13.05 -0.95 0.61
CA GLU A 208 13.34 -0.36 -0.70
C GLU A 208 12.43 0.83 -1.00
N TRP A 209 13.04 1.99 -1.30
CA TRP A 209 12.30 3.22 -1.61
C TRP A 209 12.65 3.78 -2.97
N ALA A 210 11.63 4.22 -3.71
CA ALA A 210 11.77 5.08 -4.88
C ALA A 210 10.70 6.17 -4.86
N ALA A 211 11.05 7.38 -5.31
CA ALA A 211 10.08 8.48 -5.42
C ALA A 211 9.32 8.79 -4.11
N THR A 212 9.85 8.40 -2.95
CA THR A 212 9.12 8.35 -1.68
C THR A 212 9.55 9.46 -0.75
N ALA A 213 8.58 10.06 -0.06
CA ALA A 213 8.79 11.12 0.92
C ALA A 213 8.63 10.59 2.36
N THR A 214 9.63 10.81 3.21
CA THR A 214 9.63 10.47 4.65
C THR A 214 9.75 11.76 5.46
N LEU A 215 8.67 12.16 6.12
CA LEU A 215 8.46 13.51 6.62
C LEU A 215 8.29 13.58 8.14
N ALA A 216 8.77 14.69 8.71
CA ALA A 216 8.71 15.01 10.13
C ALA A 216 7.83 16.22 10.38
N TRP A 217 7.06 16.26 11.46
CA TRP A 217 6.60 17.54 12.01
C TRP A 217 7.74 18.22 12.79
N ALA A 218 8.12 19.44 12.38
CA ALA A 218 9.23 20.23 12.92
C ALA A 218 9.15 20.70 14.41
N ALA A 219 8.18 20.25 15.22
CA ALA A 219 7.74 21.03 16.40
C ALA A 219 8.21 20.57 17.80
N SER A 220 9.09 19.57 17.97
CA SER A 220 9.49 19.15 19.33
C SER A 220 11.00 18.87 19.49
N PRO A 221 11.77 19.81 20.07
CA PRO A 221 13.15 19.56 20.46
C PRO A 221 13.19 18.58 21.63
N GLY A 222 13.82 17.42 21.47
CA GLY A 222 14.10 16.51 22.60
C GLY A 222 14.02 15.00 22.36
N PHE A 223 13.98 14.52 21.12
CA PHE A 223 13.76 13.09 20.87
C PHE A 223 14.64 12.53 19.75
N GLY A 224 15.18 11.34 19.98
CA GLY A 224 16.09 10.66 19.06
C GLY A 224 15.33 10.12 17.85
N VAL A 225 15.41 10.83 16.74
CA VAL A 225 15.02 10.31 15.44
C VAL A 225 16.27 9.73 14.80
N SER A 226 16.42 8.41 14.85
CA SER A 226 17.45 7.74 14.06
C SER A 226 16.75 7.20 12.84
N CYS A 227 16.96 7.82 11.68
CA CYS A 227 16.73 7.08 10.47
C CYS A 227 17.87 6.04 10.37
N ASP A 228 17.64 4.76 10.65
CA ASP A 228 18.68 3.73 10.47
C ASP A 228 18.84 3.42 8.98
N PRO A 229 19.95 3.82 8.33
CA PRO A 229 20.19 3.48 6.93
C PRO A 229 20.46 1.99 6.72
N THR A 230 20.70 1.24 7.80
CA THR A 230 20.98 -0.20 7.73
C THR A 230 19.74 -0.93 7.24
N GLY A 231 19.83 -1.60 6.08
CA GLY A 231 18.71 -2.31 5.45
C GLY A 231 17.88 -1.47 4.46
N LEU A 232 18.09 -0.15 4.37
CA LEU A 232 17.39 0.70 3.41
C LEU A 232 18.17 0.84 2.09
N THR A 233 17.54 0.43 0.99
CA THR A 233 18.01 0.68 -0.37
C THR A 233 17.21 1.82 -1.01
N SER A 234 17.91 2.89 -1.39
CA SER A 234 17.32 3.98 -2.18
C SER A 234 17.51 3.70 -3.68
N HIS A 235 16.41 3.76 -4.44
CA HIS A 235 16.39 3.70 -5.90
C HIS A 235 16.29 5.07 -6.56
N GLY A 236 16.44 6.15 -5.79
CA GLY A 236 16.46 7.51 -6.28
C GLY A 236 15.15 8.26 -6.10
N TYR A 237 15.26 9.59 -6.25
CA TYR A 237 14.16 10.53 -6.13
C TYR A 237 13.40 10.43 -4.79
N ASN A 238 14.09 10.03 -3.72
CA ASN A 238 13.51 10.02 -2.39
C ASN A 238 13.75 11.34 -1.67
N ARG A 239 12.87 11.68 -0.73
CA ARG A 239 13.04 12.81 0.19
C ARG A 239 12.92 12.31 1.61
N SER A 240 13.89 12.63 2.47
CA SER A 240 13.73 12.45 3.91
C SER A 240 14.01 13.73 4.69
N SER A 241 13.23 13.94 5.76
CA SER A 241 13.43 15.05 6.70
C SER A 241 14.60 14.79 7.66
N TRP A 242 15.19 13.60 7.58
CA TRP A 242 16.34 13.18 8.35
C TRP A 242 17.37 12.52 7.44
N ASN A 243 18.59 12.38 7.94
CA ASN A 243 19.60 11.61 7.23
C ASN A 243 19.29 10.10 7.33
N CYS A 244 18.64 9.55 6.30
CA CYS A 244 18.41 8.11 6.13
C CYS A 244 19.43 7.45 5.19
N GLY A 245 20.58 8.08 4.95
CA GLY A 245 21.58 7.55 4.02
C GLY A 245 21.14 7.53 2.56
N LEU A 246 20.12 8.33 2.20
CA LEU A 246 19.66 8.51 0.82
C LEU A 246 20.78 9.14 0.00
N THR A 247 21.30 8.40 -0.97
CA THR A 247 22.47 8.79 -1.78
C THR A 247 22.31 8.45 -3.26
N ALA A 248 21.15 7.93 -3.65
CA ALA A 248 20.86 7.60 -5.03
C ALA A 248 20.59 8.87 -5.85
N VAL A 249 20.62 8.74 -7.17
CA VAL A 249 20.39 9.87 -8.09
C VAL A 249 18.98 10.43 -7.88
N GLY A 250 18.89 11.75 -7.77
CA GLY A 250 17.60 12.45 -7.59
C GLY A 250 17.11 12.50 -6.14
N ASP A 251 17.76 11.78 -5.20
CA ASP A 251 17.46 11.94 -3.78
C ASP A 251 17.66 13.41 -3.38
N SER A 252 16.69 13.96 -2.66
CA SER A 252 16.58 15.39 -2.37
C SER A 252 16.53 15.64 -0.86
N ASP A 253 17.15 16.74 -0.43
CA ASP A 253 16.98 17.34 0.89
C ASP A 253 16.01 18.55 0.86
N GLY A 254 15.51 18.89 -0.33
CA GLY A 254 14.67 20.07 -0.58
C GLY A 254 13.42 20.12 0.28
N LEU A 255 12.95 21.32 0.61
CA LEU A 255 11.81 21.48 1.51
C LEU A 255 10.52 20.90 0.90
N VAL A 256 9.81 20.10 1.69
CA VAL A 256 8.35 19.97 1.60
C VAL A 256 7.80 21.09 2.46
N GLU A 257 6.78 21.82 2.01
CA GLU A 257 5.73 22.32 2.90
C GLU A 257 4.70 23.15 2.13
N SER A 258 3.77 22.44 1.49
CA SER A 258 2.36 22.81 1.56
C SER A 258 1.56 21.62 2.09
N GLU A 259 0.41 21.95 2.62
CA GLU A 259 -0.54 21.01 3.19
C GLU A 259 -1.80 21.09 2.34
N PHE A 260 -2.13 20.01 1.64
CA PHE A 260 -3.40 19.89 0.92
C PHE A 260 -4.46 19.40 1.91
N GLN A 261 -5.53 20.17 2.08
CA GLN A 261 -6.65 19.78 2.93
C GLN A 261 -7.59 18.87 2.14
N GLY A 262 -7.55 17.57 2.43
CA GLY A 262 -8.55 16.60 1.98
C GLY A 262 -9.73 16.51 2.97
N PRO A 263 -10.84 15.86 2.57
CA PRO A 263 -11.99 15.65 3.44
C PRO A 263 -11.65 14.83 4.71
N ASP A 264 -10.64 13.97 4.64
CA ASP A 264 -10.28 13.04 5.74
C ASP A 264 -8.98 13.42 6.47
N GLY A 265 -8.34 14.52 6.06
CA GLY A 265 -7.13 15.01 6.70
C GLY A 265 -6.28 15.89 5.81
N THR A 266 -5.13 16.30 6.35
CA THR A 266 -4.18 17.12 5.63
C THR A 266 -3.06 16.25 5.07
N TYR A 267 -2.90 16.24 3.75
CA TYR A 267 -1.85 15.50 3.07
C TYR A 267 -0.65 16.42 2.80
N PRO A 268 0.59 15.96 3.08
CA PRO A 268 1.78 16.70 2.69
C PRO A 268 1.91 16.71 1.16
N VAL A 269 1.99 17.89 0.56
CA VAL A 269 2.20 18.07 -0.88
C VAL A 269 3.32 19.08 -1.14
N PRO A 270 4.17 18.88 -2.16
CA PRO A 270 5.13 19.89 -2.57
C PRO A 270 4.44 21.21 -2.95
N VAL A 271 5.01 22.35 -2.55
CA VAL A 271 4.62 23.65 -3.13
C VAL A 271 5.15 23.73 -4.55
N ALA A 272 4.48 24.46 -5.44
CA ALA A 272 4.89 24.61 -6.85
C ALA A 272 6.35 25.05 -7.05
N THR A 273 6.94 25.80 -6.10
CA THR A 273 8.34 26.23 -6.17
C THR A 273 9.33 25.22 -5.59
N SER A 274 8.86 24.06 -5.12
CA SER A 274 9.70 23.05 -4.49
C SER A 274 10.49 22.30 -5.55
N PRO A 275 11.78 21.96 -5.29
CA PRO A 275 12.55 21.07 -6.16
C PRO A 275 12.04 19.62 -6.15
N LEU A 276 10.96 19.34 -5.42
CA LEU A 276 10.29 18.04 -5.40
C LEU A 276 9.17 17.93 -6.43
N VAL A 277 8.76 19.07 -7.02
CA VAL A 277 7.76 19.11 -8.10
C VAL A 277 8.44 18.81 -9.43
N ASP A 278 7.83 17.94 -10.24
CA ASP A 278 8.35 17.48 -11.54
C ASP A 278 9.77 16.90 -11.46
N ALA A 279 10.20 16.50 -10.25
CA ALA A 279 11.58 16.11 -9.96
C ALA A 279 11.96 14.77 -10.59
N ILE A 280 10.97 13.92 -10.86
CA ILE A 280 11.16 12.58 -11.40
C ILE A 280 10.89 12.62 -12.90
N PRO A 281 11.90 12.39 -13.75
CA PRO A 281 11.68 12.32 -15.19
C PRO A 281 10.71 11.20 -15.56
N VAL A 282 9.83 11.47 -16.51
CA VAL A 282 8.89 10.49 -17.06
C VAL A 282 9.63 9.23 -17.53
N GLY A 283 9.11 8.07 -17.14
CA GLY A 283 9.66 6.75 -17.45
C GLY A 283 10.68 6.24 -16.43
N GLN A 284 11.02 7.03 -15.40
CA GLN A 284 11.78 6.55 -14.25
C GLN A 284 10.88 5.81 -13.24
N ALA A 285 11.53 5.07 -12.34
CA ALA A 285 10.85 4.44 -11.21
C ALA A 285 10.06 5.49 -10.40
N GLY A 286 8.76 5.23 -10.19
CA GLY A 286 7.87 6.17 -9.53
C GLY A 286 7.24 7.23 -10.44
N CYS A 287 7.56 7.25 -11.74
CA CYS A 287 6.96 8.17 -12.70
C CYS A 287 6.55 7.50 -14.02
N ALA A 288 5.44 6.76 -13.99
CA ALA A 288 4.83 6.14 -15.16
C ALA A 288 3.53 6.89 -15.56
N LEU A 289 3.38 7.20 -16.85
CA LEU A 289 2.28 8.04 -17.38
C LEU A 289 0.88 7.43 -17.28
N ASP A 290 0.78 6.14 -16.98
CA ASP A 290 -0.47 5.41 -16.78
C ASP A 290 -0.78 5.16 -15.31
N THR A 291 -0.09 5.87 -14.41
CA THR A 291 -0.30 5.77 -12.95
C THR A 291 -1.01 6.99 -12.39
N LEU A 292 -1.73 6.75 -11.31
CA LEU A 292 -2.47 7.77 -10.58
C LEU A 292 -1.78 8.05 -9.23
N ASP A 293 -1.91 9.29 -8.77
CA ASP A 293 -1.54 9.71 -7.42
C ASP A 293 -2.59 9.24 -6.38
N LEU A 294 -2.39 9.57 -5.11
CA LEU A 294 -3.32 9.25 -4.02
C LEU A 294 -4.76 9.68 -4.30
N LEU A 295 -4.94 10.83 -4.94
CA LEU A 295 -6.24 11.47 -5.15
C LEU A 295 -6.91 11.01 -6.46
N GLY A 296 -6.27 10.10 -7.20
CA GLY A 296 -6.76 9.62 -8.49
C GLY A 296 -6.41 10.56 -9.66
N ASN A 297 -5.52 11.53 -9.46
CA ASN A 297 -5.02 12.39 -10.53
C ASN A 297 -3.91 11.68 -11.33
N PRO A 298 -3.77 11.97 -12.63
CA PRO A 298 -2.66 11.46 -13.43
C PRO A 298 -1.33 11.99 -12.91
N ARG A 299 -0.30 11.14 -12.95
CA ARG A 299 1.10 11.51 -12.73
C ARG A 299 1.81 11.83 -14.05
N GLY A 300 2.91 12.57 -13.99
CA GLY A 300 3.70 12.94 -15.17
C GLY A 300 3.23 14.23 -15.82
N VAL A 301 2.62 15.13 -15.04
CA VAL A 301 2.14 16.45 -15.51
C VAL A 301 3.22 17.50 -15.30
N ASP A 302 2.98 18.75 -15.74
CA ASP A 302 3.89 19.88 -15.48
C ASP A 302 3.30 20.68 -14.31
N GLY A 303 3.58 20.22 -13.09
CA GLY A 303 2.97 20.75 -11.87
C GLY A 303 3.46 22.14 -11.50
N ASN A 304 4.67 22.53 -11.90
CA ASN A 304 5.23 23.86 -11.61
C ASN A 304 5.04 24.89 -12.74
N GLY A 305 4.63 24.46 -13.94
CA GLY A 305 4.34 25.30 -15.09
C GLY A 305 5.57 25.81 -15.84
N ASP A 306 6.72 25.15 -15.73
CA ASP A 306 7.97 25.51 -16.42
C ASP A 306 8.08 24.95 -17.85
N GLY A 307 7.09 24.13 -18.26
CA GLY A 307 7.01 23.48 -19.56
C GLY A 307 7.68 22.10 -19.63
N ILE A 308 8.18 21.56 -18.50
CA ILE A 308 8.84 20.26 -18.41
C ILE A 308 8.02 19.34 -17.50
N PRO A 309 7.27 18.38 -18.05
CA PRO A 309 6.50 17.46 -17.23
C PRO A 309 7.40 16.46 -16.50
N GLY A 310 7.02 16.14 -15.27
CA GLY A 310 7.66 15.13 -14.43
C GLY A 310 6.65 14.57 -13.45
N CYS A 311 7.11 13.74 -12.50
CA CYS A 311 6.30 13.37 -11.37
C CYS A 311 6.89 13.93 -10.09
N ASP A 312 6.00 14.13 -9.13
CA ASP A 312 6.34 14.63 -7.82
C ASP A 312 6.89 13.52 -6.93
N ILE A 313 7.84 13.89 -6.07
CA ILE A 313 8.29 13.01 -4.99
C ILE A 313 7.19 12.92 -3.92
N GLY A 314 6.69 11.71 -3.68
CA GLY A 314 5.64 11.42 -2.72
C GLY A 314 4.32 10.95 -3.34
N ALA A 315 3.30 10.86 -2.49
CA ALA A 315 2.01 10.27 -2.79
C ALA A 315 1.07 11.10 -3.68
N VAL A 316 1.26 12.42 -3.72
CA VAL A 316 0.36 13.35 -4.39
C VAL A 316 1.11 14.07 -5.49
N GLU A 317 0.45 14.24 -6.63
CA GLU A 317 0.95 14.98 -7.78
C GLU A 317 0.35 16.39 -7.80
N LEU A 318 1.18 17.41 -7.82
CA LEU A 318 0.74 18.78 -8.03
C LEU A 318 0.20 18.93 -9.45
N GLN A 319 -1.05 19.34 -9.55
CA GLN A 319 -1.71 19.59 -10.84
C GLN A 319 -1.51 21.05 -11.28
N PRO A 320 -1.41 21.33 -12.60
CA PRO A 320 -1.24 22.68 -13.16
C PRO A 320 -2.45 23.62 -12.96
#